data_AF-A0A5K1HT22-F1
#
_entry.id   AF-A0A5K1HT22-F1
#
_cell.length_a   1.000
_cell.length_b   1.000
_cell.length_c   1.000
_cell.angle_alpha   90.00
_cell.angle_beta   90.00
_cell.angle_gamma   90.00
#
_symmetry.space_group_name_H-M   'P 1'
#
loop_
_entity.id
_entity.type
_entity.pdbx_description
1 polymer ?
#
loop_
_entity_poly.entity_id
_entity_poly.type
_entity_poly.pdbx_seq_one_letter_code
_entity_poly.pdbx_strand_id
1 'polypeptide(L)' 'LGTRFLPATKASPKEMLPIVDKPLIQYAVEEAVEAGIDTIIFITGRSKNAIVDHFDKAYELENE' A
#
# COMPACT_ATOMS: atom_id res chain seq x y z
N LEU A 1 5.42 -13.96 -2.45
CA LEU A 1 5.74 -14.12 -3.88
C LEU A 1 4.47 -13.97 -4.71
N GLY A 2 4.36 -12.91 -5.52
CA GLY A 2 3.17 -12.52 -6.27
C GLY A 2 2.98 -13.24 -7.61
N THR A 3 3.26 -14.54 -7.69
CA THR A 3 3.29 -15.30 -8.96
C THR A 3 1.92 -15.51 -9.61
N ARG A 4 0.82 -15.30 -8.87
CA ARG A 4 -0.56 -15.46 -9.38
C ARG A 4 -1.07 -14.31 -10.26
N PHE A 5 -0.34 -13.19 -10.33
CA PHE A 5 -0.74 -11.99 -11.07
C PHE A 5 0.36 -11.53 -12.04
N LEU A 6 1.21 -12.45 -12.49
CA LEU A 6 2.12 -12.14 -13.58
C LEU A 6 1.33 -11.96 -14.88
N PRO A 7 1.67 -10.95 -15.72
CA PRO A 7 2.89 -10.13 -15.63
C PRO A 7 2.80 -8.87 -14.75
N ALA A 8 1.62 -8.48 -14.27
CA ALA A 8 1.41 -7.22 -13.54
C ALA A 8 2.26 -7.08 -12.27
N THR A 9 2.51 -8.18 -11.56
CA THR A 9 3.31 -8.20 -10.32
C THR A 9 4.83 -8.25 -10.52
N LYS A 10 5.30 -8.18 -11.77
CA LYS A 10 6.74 -8.17 -12.08
C LYS A 10 7.39 -6.81 -11.80
N ALA A 11 6.65 -5.71 -11.95
CA ALA A 11 7.14 -4.34 -11.79
C ALA A 11 6.67 -3.67 -10.49
N SER A 12 5.47 -4.02 -10.01
CA SER A 12 4.88 -3.43 -8.80
C SER A 12 4.38 -4.52 -7.82
N PRO A 13 4.47 -4.30 -6.49
CA PRO A 13 3.84 -5.18 -5.51
C PRO A 13 2.34 -5.32 -5.79
N LYS A 14 1.78 -6.53 -5.61
CA LYS A 14 0.34 -6.78 -5.82
C LYS A 14 -0.54 -5.90 -4.92
N GLU A 15 -0.02 -5.55 -3.75
CA GLU A 15 -0.68 -4.72 -2.75
C GLU A 15 -0.85 -3.27 -3.22
N MET A 16 -0.04 -2.84 -4.20
CA MET A 16 -0.07 -1.52 -4.82
C MET A 16 -0.85 -1.48 -6.14
N LEU A 17 -1.47 -2.59 -6.54
CA LEU A 17 -2.31 -2.59 -7.75
C LEU A 17 -3.55 -1.72 -7.49
N PRO A 18 -3.87 -0.77 -8.38
CA PRO A 18 -5.03 0.09 -8.21
C PRO A 18 -6.31 -0.75 -8.36
N ILE A 19 -7.23 -0.57 -7.43
CA ILE A 19 -8.62 -1.01 -7.57
C ILE A 19 -9.44 0.27 -7.72
N VAL A 20 -9.94 0.49 -8.94
CA VAL A 20 -10.60 1.75 -9.33
C VAL A 20 -9.62 2.94 -9.24
N ASP A 21 -9.58 3.63 -8.10
CA ASP A 21 -8.88 4.90 -7.89
C ASP A 21 -7.80 4.85 -6.79
N LYS A 22 -7.81 3.85 -5.90
CA LYS A 22 -6.82 3.70 -4.82
C LYS A 22 -6.16 2.31 -4.80
N PRO A 23 -4.93 2.18 -4.28
CA PRO A 23 -4.25 0.89 -4.23
C PRO A 23 -4.97 -0.05 -3.26
N LEU A 24 -4.91 -1.35 -3.54
CA LEU A 24 -5.56 -2.39 -2.73
C LEU A 24 -5.24 -2.27 -1.23
N ILE A 25 -4.00 -1.94 -0.88
CA ILE A 25 -3.56 -1.80 0.51
C ILE A 25 -4.29 -0.67 1.26
N GLN A 26 -4.74 0.38 0.56
CA GLN A 26 -5.49 1.50 1.14
C GLN A 26 -6.81 1.02 1.75
N TYR A 27 -7.54 0.13 1.07
CA TYR A 27 -8.79 -0.43 1.58
C TYR A 27 -8.58 -1.21 2.87
N ALA A 28 -7.51 -2.01 2.96
CA ALA A 28 -7.20 -2.78 4.16
C ALA A 28 -6.84 -1.87 5.35
N VAL A 29 -6.16 -0.75 5.08
CA VAL A 29 -5.83 0.26 6.09
C VAL A 29 -7.09 0.97 6.58
N GLU A 30 -7.95 1.43 5.66
CA GLU A 30 -9.22 2.08 6.02
C GLU A 30 -10.11 1.16 6.85
N GLU A 31 -10.24 -0.11 6.46
CA GLU A 31 -11.00 -1.11 7.23
C GLU A 31 -10.45 -1.30 8.65
N ALA A 32 -9.12 -1.36 8.80
CA ALA A 32 -8.48 -1.45 10.11
C ALA A 32 -8.73 -0.20 10.97
N VAL A 33 -8.67 0.99 10.37
CA VAL A 33 -8.96 2.26 11.05
C VAL A 33 -10.44 2.32 11.47
N GLU A 34 -11.37 1.93 10.61
CA GLU A 34 -12.79 1.83 10.92
C GLU A 34 -13.09 0.82 12.05
N ALA A 35 -12.28 -0.23 12.15
CA ALA A 35 -12.32 -1.20 13.25
C ALA A 35 -11.68 -0.67 14.57
N GLY A 36 -11.14 0.56 14.58
CA GLY A 36 -10.55 1.18 15.76
C GLY A 36 -9.09 0.78 16.01
N ILE A 37 -8.37 0.28 15.01
CA ILE A 37 -6.93 0.00 15.10
C ILE A 37 -6.14 1.31 14.97
N ASP A 38 -5.30 1.60 15.97
CA ASP A 38 -4.46 2.80 16.02
C ASP A 38 -3.08 2.60 15.37
N THR A 39 -2.60 1.36 15.34
CA THR A 39 -1.23 1.01 14.97
C THR A 39 -1.24 -0.04 13.88
N ILE A 40 -0.75 0.33 12.70
CA ILE A 40 -0.65 -0.56 11.54
C ILE A 40 0.82 -0.90 11.31
N ILE A 41 1.13 -2.20 11.32
CA ILE A 41 2.50 -2.70 11.14
C ILE A 41 2.61 -3.41 9.79
N PHE A 42 3.38 -2.82 8.87
CA PHE A 42 3.63 -3.41 7.56
C PHE A 42 4.84 -4.36 7.60
N ILE A 43 4.60 -5.66 7.39
CA ILE A 43 5.68 -6.64 7.17
C ILE A 43 6.04 -6.64 5.68
N THR A 44 7.05 -5.86 5.31
CA THR A 44 7.53 -5.71 3.93
C THR A 44 8.79 -6.53 3.66
N GLY A 45 9.11 -6.73 2.38
CA GLY A 45 10.37 -7.36 1.93
C GLY A 45 11.21 -6.35 1.14
N ARG A 46 12.47 -6.68 0.86
CA ARG A 46 13.49 -5.78 0.27
C ARG A 46 13.05 -5.04 -1.02
N SER A 47 12.09 -5.56 -1.79
CA SER A 47 11.60 -4.97 -3.04
C SER A 47 10.23 -4.30 -2.93
N LYS A 48 9.73 -4.02 -1.72
CA LYS A 48 8.37 -3.48 -1.48
C LYS A 48 8.38 -2.05 -0.90
N ASN A 49 9.36 -1.24 -1.28
CA ASN A 49 9.48 0.16 -0.81
C ASN A 49 8.24 1.00 -1.17
N ALA A 50 7.64 0.75 -2.33
CA ALA A 50 6.44 1.46 -2.79
C ALA A 50 5.25 1.40 -1.81
N ILE A 51 5.18 0.39 -0.93
CA ILE A 51 4.13 0.34 0.10
C ILE A 51 4.42 1.36 1.20
N VAL A 52 5.69 1.48 1.61
CA VAL A 52 6.11 2.45 2.63
C VAL A 52 5.96 3.86 2.07
N ASP A 53 6.43 4.10 0.85
CA ASP A 53 6.37 5.41 0.20
C ASP A 53 4.93 5.92 0.03
N HIS A 54 3.94 5.02 -0.15
CA HIS A 54 2.52 5.37 -0.27
C HIS A 54 1.91 5.90 1.03
N PHE A 55 2.37 5.40 2.19
CA PHE A 55 1.89 5.82 3.51
C PHE A 55 2.87 6.75 4.23
N ASP A 56 3.98 7.10 3.58
CA ASP A 56 4.90 8.09 4.09
C ASP A 56 4.26 9.49 3.95
N LYS A 57 4.61 10.39 4.86
CA LYS A 57 4.10 11.75 4.82
C LYS A 57 4.73 12.49 3.66
N ALA A 58 3.93 12.81 2.65
CA ALA A 58 4.33 13.75 1.61
C ALA A 58 4.31 15.18 2.18
N TYR A 59 5.41 15.54 2.85
CA TYR A 59 5.61 16.86 3.46
C TYR A 59 5.41 18.03 2.46
N GLU A 60 5.52 17.74 1.16
CA GLU A 60 5.33 18.69 0.05
C GLU A 60 3.85 18.87 -0.38
N LEU A 61 2.96 17.94 -0.02
CA LEU A 61 1.54 17.96 -0.41
C LEU A 61 0.59 18.28 0.78
N GLU A 62 1.04 18.11 2.02
CA GLU A 62 0.23 18.38 3.23
C GLU A 62 0.36 19.83 3.76
N ASN A 63 1.17 20.69 3.13
CA ASN A 63 1.42 22.09 3.54
C ASN A 63 0.86 23.16 2.57
N GLU A 64 -0.05 22.79 1.67
CA GLU A 64 -0.84 23.72 0.85
C GLU A 64 -2.34 23.55 1.15
#